data_AF-A0A2T6D2Q6-F1
#
_entry.id   AF-A0A2T6D2Q6-F1
#
_cell.length_a   1.000
_cell.length_b   1.000
_cell.length_c   1.000
_cell.angle_alpha   90.00
_cell.angle_beta   90.00
_cell.angle_gamma   90.00
#
_symmetry.space_group_name_H-M   'P 1'
#
loop_
_entity.id
_entity.type
_entity.pdbx_description
1 polymer ?
#
loop_
_entity_poly.entity_id
_entity_poly.type
_entity_poly.pdbx_seq_one_letter_code
_entity_poly.pdbx_strand_id
1 'polypeptide(L)'
;MSENPVIVDNLKWAYAPGEGLPVWIWVVTAVLLAAAGVATFLWFRQRKLAAVAAQPEPPAHEKALEALRRLQARLSEEREMDFIIEVSRILRVYIQDRFELRAPHRSTEEFLEEARISDALSPEYRELLGEFLRQCDLVKFARRSAALKKMEILFATAERFVHDTTPRPMAESTPAAA
;
A
#
# COMPACT_ATOMS: atom_id res chain seq x y z
N MET A 1 72.75 -43.50 58.46
CA MET A 1 72.35 -44.64 57.62
C MET A 1 70.90 -44.97 57.89
N SER A 2 69.99 -44.47 57.06
CA SER A 2 68.97 -45.24 56.33
C SER A 2 67.94 -44.25 55.81
N GLU A 3 67.69 -44.36 54.51
CA GLU A 3 67.11 -43.35 53.64
C GLU A 3 65.60 -43.16 53.85
N ASN A 4 65.14 -41.91 53.68
CA ASN A 4 63.73 -41.59 53.58
C ASN A 4 63.35 -41.62 52.09
N PRO A 5 62.49 -42.55 51.61
CA PRO A 5 62.13 -42.58 50.21
C PRO A 5 61.08 -41.52 49.91
N VAL A 6 61.49 -40.64 49.01
CA VAL A 6 60.66 -39.74 48.21
C VAL A 6 59.55 -40.53 47.52
N ILE A 7 58.28 -40.24 47.85
CA ILE A 7 57.14 -40.57 46.99
C ILE A 7 56.39 -39.28 46.68
N VAL A 8 56.97 -38.49 45.78
CA VAL A 8 56.21 -37.53 44.95
C VAL A 8 55.67 -38.28 43.75
N ASP A 9 54.70 -39.16 43.95
CA ASP A 9 54.10 -39.94 42.88
C ASP A 9 52.65 -39.52 42.63
N ASN A 10 52.44 -38.20 42.48
CA ASN A 10 51.11 -37.68 42.13
C ASN A 10 51.12 -36.33 41.39
N LEU A 11 51.93 -36.24 40.33
CA LEU A 11 51.86 -35.13 39.38
C LEU A 11 51.76 -35.64 37.93
N LYS A 12 50.86 -36.59 37.69
CA LYS A 12 50.44 -37.01 36.33
C LYS A 12 49.06 -36.49 35.91
N TRP A 13 48.43 -35.61 36.71
CA TRP A 13 47.12 -35.04 36.38
C TRP A 13 47.20 -33.73 35.58
N ALA A 14 48.41 -33.25 35.28
CA ALA A 14 48.59 -32.05 34.47
C ALA A 14 48.45 -32.39 32.98
N TYR A 15 47.24 -32.15 32.47
CA TYR A 15 46.94 -31.89 31.06
C TYR A 15 47.04 -33.11 30.13
N ALA A 16 45.92 -33.82 29.95
CA ALA A 16 45.71 -34.60 28.73
C ALA A 16 45.50 -33.61 27.56
N PRO A 17 46.40 -33.53 26.58
CA PRO A 17 46.24 -32.62 25.46
C PRO A 17 45.33 -33.27 24.42
N GLY A 18 44.20 -32.62 24.10
CA GLY A 18 43.48 -32.87 22.85
C GLY A 18 42.02 -33.33 22.93
N GLU A 19 41.34 -33.22 24.07
CA GLU A 19 39.88 -33.36 24.09
C GLU A 19 39.27 -32.09 23.47
N GLY A 20 38.99 -32.11 22.16
CA GLY A 20 38.22 -31.03 21.53
C GLY A 20 36.90 -30.80 22.28
N LEU A 21 36.37 -29.56 22.25
CA LEU A 21 35.08 -29.26 22.88
C LEU A 21 34.04 -30.33 22.49
N PRO A 22 33.33 -30.92 23.47
CA PRO A 22 32.44 -32.03 23.19
C PRO A 22 31.37 -31.63 22.19
N VAL A 23 31.03 -32.55 21.27
CA VAL A 23 30.17 -32.31 20.09
C VAL A 23 28.85 -31.62 20.45
N TRP A 24 28.29 -31.89 21.63
CA TRP A 24 27.05 -31.25 22.10
C TRP A 24 27.17 -29.73 22.24
N ILE A 25 28.35 -29.18 22.56
CA ILE A 25 28.58 -27.74 22.62
C ILE A 25 28.44 -27.12 21.23
N TRP A 26 28.97 -27.78 20.20
CA TRP A 26 28.83 -27.32 18.81
C TRP A 26 27.37 -27.39 18.34
N VAL A 27 26.64 -28.45 18.73
CA VAL A 27 25.20 -28.58 18.42
C VAL A 27 24.40 -27.47 19.11
N VAL A 28 24.62 -27.22 20.40
CA VAL A 28 23.94 -26.15 21.14
C VAL A 28 24.27 -24.77 20.56
N THR A 29 25.53 -24.54 20.18
CA THR A 29 25.96 -23.27 19.56
C THR A 29 25.31 -23.07 18.19
N ALA A 30 25.23 -24.13 17.37
CA ALA A 30 24.57 -24.08 16.07
C ALA A 30 23.07 -23.80 16.20
N VAL A 31 22.39 -24.42 17.18
CA VAL A 31 20.97 -24.18 17.45
C VAL A 31 20.73 -22.75 17.94
N LEU A 32 21.57 -22.23 18.82
CA LEU A 32 21.47 -20.83 19.28
C LEU A 32 21.67 -19.83 18.16
N LEU A 33 22.65 -20.07 17.27
CA LEU A 33 22.87 -19.23 16.09
C LEU A 33 21.70 -19.29 15.11
N ALA A 34 21.14 -20.49 14.87
CA ALA A 34 19.96 -20.64 14.02
C ALA A 34 18.75 -19.93 14.61
N ALA A 35 18.51 -20.06 15.92
CA ALA A 35 17.43 -19.38 16.63
C ALA A 35 17.59 -17.85 16.58
N ALA A 36 18.81 -17.35 16.79
CA ALA A 36 19.12 -15.92 16.67
C ALA A 36 18.92 -15.41 15.23
N GLY A 37 19.31 -16.20 14.22
CA GLY A 37 19.08 -15.90 12.81
C GLY A 37 17.59 -15.82 12.47
N VAL A 38 16.79 -16.77 12.94
CA VAL A 38 15.33 -16.75 12.74
C VAL A 38 14.69 -15.58 13.48
N ALA A 39 15.08 -15.32 14.73
CA ALA A 39 14.54 -14.21 15.51
C ALA A 39 14.86 -12.85 14.88
N THR A 40 16.09 -12.65 14.42
CA THR A 40 16.50 -11.42 13.72
C THR A 40 15.77 -11.29 12.38
N PHE A 41 15.66 -12.37 11.59
CA PHE A 41 14.90 -12.36 10.33
C PHE A 41 13.42 -11.99 10.55
N LEU A 42 12.76 -12.60 11.54
CA LEU A 42 11.38 -12.27 11.89
C LEU A 42 11.25 -10.84 12.40
N TRP A 43 12.18 -10.36 13.21
CA TRP A 43 12.19 -8.97 13.69
C TRP A 43 12.36 -7.95 12.57
N PHE A 44 13.27 -8.20 11.62
CA PHE A 44 13.43 -7.35 10.43
C PHE A 44 12.20 -7.39 9.52
N ARG A 45 11.57 -8.55 9.35
CA ARG A 45 10.34 -8.70 8.57
C ARG A 45 9.17 -7.93 9.21
N GLN A 46 9.00 -8.06 10.53
CA GLN A 46 8.00 -7.32 11.31
C GLN A 46 8.24 -5.81 11.21
N ARG A 47 9.50 -5.36 11.30
CA ARG A 47 9.86 -3.94 11.18
C ARG A 47 9.62 -3.39 9.78
N LYS A 48 9.86 -4.15 8.72
CA LYS A 48 9.53 -3.72 7.35
C LYS A 48 8.01 -3.54 7.17
N LEU A 49 7.20 -4.44 7.73
CA LEU A 49 5.75 -4.33 7.70
C LEU A 49 5.25 -3.14 8.54
N ALA A 50 5.84 -2.91 9.71
CA ALA A 50 5.50 -1.76 10.57
C ALA A 50 5.96 -0.41 9.99
N ALA A 51 7.08 -0.37 9.28
CA ALA A 51 7.57 0.84 8.62
C ALA A 51 6.70 1.26 7.43
N VAL A 52 6.07 0.31 6.74
CA VAL A 52 5.06 0.58 5.70
C VAL A 52 3.76 1.09 6.33
N ALA A 53 3.39 0.62 7.52
CA ALA A 53 2.21 1.11 8.25
C ALA A 53 2.40 2.50 8.89
N ALA A 54 3.63 3.00 8.99
CA ALA A 54 3.95 4.27 9.64
C ALA A 54 4.00 5.47 8.67
N GLN A 55 3.86 5.25 7.36
CA GLN A 55 3.68 6.35 6.42
C GLN A 55 2.20 6.77 6.44
N PRO A 56 1.87 8.05 6.65
CA PRO A 56 0.51 8.51 6.46
C PRO A 56 0.07 8.13 5.05
N GLU A 57 -1.07 7.47 4.93
CA GLU A 57 -1.57 7.12 3.61
C GLU A 57 -1.70 8.39 2.76
N PRO A 58 -1.24 8.36 1.50
CA PRO A 58 -1.34 9.54 0.65
C PRO A 58 -2.82 9.97 0.53
N PRO A 59 -3.09 11.29 0.49
CA PRO A 59 -4.43 11.80 0.31
C PRO A 59 -5.15 11.16 -0.88
N ALA A 60 -6.47 10.98 -0.78
CA ALA A 60 -7.29 10.34 -1.81
C ALA A 60 -7.06 10.94 -3.21
N HIS A 61 -6.93 12.27 -3.30
CA HIS A 61 -6.70 12.98 -4.56
C HIS A 61 -5.31 12.68 -5.15
N GLU A 62 -4.26 12.58 -4.32
CA GLU A 62 -2.92 12.21 -4.78
C GLU A 62 -2.90 10.78 -5.33
N LYS A 63 -3.51 9.83 -4.61
CA LYS A 63 -3.66 8.43 -5.07
C LYS A 63 -4.38 8.36 -6.41
N ALA A 64 -5.47 9.11 -6.56
CA ALA A 64 -6.28 9.12 -7.78
C ALA A 64 -5.54 9.76 -8.97
N LEU A 65 -4.90 10.92 -8.77
CA LEU A 65 -4.13 11.59 -9.81
C LEU A 65 -2.91 10.78 -10.24
N GLU A 66 -2.24 10.10 -9.31
CA GLU A 66 -1.16 9.20 -9.65
C GLU A 66 -1.65 8.00 -10.49
N ALA A 67 -2.78 7.40 -10.09
CA ALA A 67 -3.39 6.31 -10.85
C ALA A 67 -3.81 6.76 -12.26
N LEU A 68 -4.42 7.94 -12.40
CA LEU A 68 -4.77 8.54 -13.69
C LEU A 68 -3.53 8.80 -14.55
N ARG A 69 -2.46 9.35 -13.99
CA ARG A 69 -1.21 9.59 -14.73
C ARG A 69 -0.61 8.30 -15.28
N ARG A 70 -0.60 7.23 -14.47
CA ARG A 70 -0.12 5.90 -14.90
C ARG A 70 -0.99 5.31 -16.00
N LEU A 71 -2.31 5.51 -15.91
CA LEU A 71 -3.26 5.07 -16.92
C LEU A 71 -3.09 5.83 -18.25
N GLN A 72 -2.88 7.15 -18.19
CA GLN A 72 -2.66 7.99 -19.36
C GLN A 72 -1.46 7.55 -20.20
N ALA A 73 -0.37 7.13 -19.53
CA ALA A 73 0.82 6.60 -20.21
C ALA A 73 0.54 5.36 -21.07
N ARG A 74 -0.58 4.67 -20.84
CA ARG A 74 -1.00 3.45 -21.54
C ARG A 74 -2.13 3.68 -22.54
N LEU A 75 -2.57 4.93 -22.73
CA LEU A 75 -3.71 5.30 -23.58
C LEU A 75 -3.61 4.71 -25.01
N SER A 76 -2.42 4.68 -25.59
CA SER A 76 -2.18 4.16 -26.95
C SER A 76 -2.05 2.64 -27.05
N GLU A 77 -1.81 1.96 -25.93
CA GLU A 77 -1.53 0.52 -25.88
C GLU A 77 -2.75 -0.29 -25.41
N GLU A 78 -3.65 0.35 -24.66
CA GLU A 78 -4.76 -0.30 -23.99
C GLU A 78 -6.00 -0.40 -24.90
N ARG A 79 -6.78 -1.48 -24.74
CA ARG A 79 -8.07 -1.58 -25.42
C ARG A 79 -9.00 -0.51 -24.88
N GLU A 80 -9.72 0.16 -25.76
CA GLU A 80 -10.58 1.31 -25.43
C GLU A 80 -11.55 1.01 -24.27
N MET A 81 -12.10 -0.21 -24.25
CA MET A 81 -13.01 -0.67 -23.19
C MET A 81 -12.29 -0.82 -21.84
N ASP A 82 -11.10 -1.44 -21.83
CA ASP A 82 -10.33 -1.69 -20.61
C ASP A 82 -9.88 -0.36 -19.98
N PHE A 83 -9.44 0.58 -20.81
CA PHE A 83 -9.10 1.94 -20.39
C PHE A 83 -10.28 2.63 -19.71
N ILE A 84 -11.47 2.62 -20.32
CA ILE A 84 -12.66 3.29 -19.77
C ILE A 84 -13.16 2.61 -18.48
N ILE A 85 -13.06 1.29 -18.38
CA ILE A 85 -13.32 0.55 -17.13
C ILE A 85 -12.37 1.04 -16.04
N GLU A 86 -11.10 1.19 -16.36
CA GLU A 86 -10.08 1.60 -15.39
C GLU A 86 -10.24 3.06 -14.95
N VAL A 87 -10.53 4.00 -15.86
CA VAL A 87 -10.87 5.39 -15.49
C VAL A 87 -12.07 5.41 -14.55
N SER A 88 -13.13 4.65 -14.86
CA SER A 88 -14.32 4.55 -14.02
C SER A 88 -14.00 3.98 -12.64
N ARG A 89 -13.13 2.96 -12.57
CA ARG A 89 -12.69 2.34 -11.32
C ARG A 89 -11.91 3.33 -10.46
N ILE A 90 -10.95 4.04 -11.03
CA ILE A 90 -10.13 5.03 -10.31
C ILE A 90 -11.03 6.10 -9.69
N LEU A 91 -11.97 6.65 -10.47
CA LEU A 91 -12.85 7.70 -9.97
C LEU A 91 -13.78 7.20 -8.85
N ARG A 92 -14.31 5.97 -8.96
CA ARG A 92 -15.13 5.35 -7.90
C ARG A 92 -14.35 5.15 -6.60
N VAL A 93 -13.09 4.70 -6.69
CA VAL A 93 -12.22 4.57 -5.51
C VAL A 93 -11.95 5.93 -4.88
N TYR A 94 -11.63 6.94 -5.70
CA TYR A 94 -11.44 8.32 -5.23
C TYR A 94 -12.66 8.82 -4.45
N ILE A 95 -13.86 8.60 -4.99
CA ILE A 95 -15.10 9.02 -4.36
C ILE A 95 -15.30 8.34 -3.00
N GLN A 96 -15.01 7.05 -2.90
CA GLN A 96 -15.08 6.32 -1.63
C GLN A 96 -14.10 6.88 -0.61
N ASP A 97 -12.85 7.08 -1.01
CA ASP A 97 -11.81 7.53 -0.09
C ASP A 97 -11.98 9.00 0.32
N ARG A 98 -12.59 9.83 -0.53
CA ARG A 98 -12.76 11.28 -0.29
C ARG A 98 -14.08 11.67 0.36
N PHE A 99 -15.16 11.01 -0.03
CA PHE A 99 -16.53 11.36 0.35
C PHE A 99 -17.24 10.25 1.14
N GLU A 100 -16.56 9.14 1.42
CA GLU A 100 -17.08 7.98 2.16
C GLU A 100 -18.31 7.32 1.50
N LEU A 101 -18.50 7.54 0.20
CA LEU A 101 -19.58 6.94 -0.59
C LEU A 101 -19.12 5.61 -1.21
N ARG A 102 -19.90 4.54 -1.08
CA ARG A 102 -19.48 3.18 -1.47
C ARG A 102 -19.55 2.91 -2.98
N ALA A 103 -19.03 3.81 -3.80
CA ALA A 103 -19.13 3.79 -5.27
C ALA A 103 -18.55 2.54 -5.98
N PRO A 104 -17.43 1.92 -5.53
CA PRO A 104 -16.88 0.73 -6.18
C PRO A 104 -17.76 -0.52 -6.08
N HIS A 105 -18.58 -0.60 -5.04
CA HIS A 105 -19.38 -1.79 -4.69
C HIS A 105 -20.85 -1.67 -5.08
N ARG A 106 -21.22 -0.57 -5.76
CA ARG A 106 -22.59 -0.21 -6.11
C ARG A 106 -22.74 -0.13 -7.62
N SER A 107 -23.93 -0.47 -8.12
CA SER A 107 -24.31 -0.10 -9.49
C SER A 107 -24.31 1.42 -9.64
N THR A 108 -24.31 1.92 -10.88
CA THR A 108 -24.35 3.36 -11.14
C THR A 108 -25.62 3.99 -10.59
N GLU A 109 -26.76 3.34 -10.76
CA GLU A 109 -28.06 3.80 -10.27
C GLU A 109 -28.10 3.88 -8.74
N GLU A 110 -27.65 2.82 -8.05
CA GLU A 110 -27.60 2.81 -6.58
C GLU A 110 -26.66 3.88 -6.04
N PHE A 111 -25.48 4.03 -6.66
CA PHE A 111 -24.51 5.04 -6.26
C PHE A 111 -25.05 6.47 -6.45
N LEU A 112 -25.72 6.75 -7.57
CA LEU A 112 -26.26 8.08 -7.84
C LEU A 112 -27.43 8.44 -6.90
N GLU A 113 -28.24 7.45 -6.50
CA GLU A 113 -29.27 7.66 -5.49
C GLU A 113 -28.67 7.96 -4.11
N GLU A 114 -27.62 7.21 -3.70
CA GLU A 114 -26.87 7.47 -2.46
C GLU A 114 -26.22 8.87 -2.49
N ALA A 115 -25.58 9.24 -3.59
CA ALA A 115 -24.96 10.55 -3.79
C ALA A 115 -26.00 11.69 -3.81
N ARG A 116 -27.23 11.43 -4.24
CA ARG A 116 -28.33 12.42 -4.20
C ARG A 116 -28.75 12.73 -2.77
N ILE A 117 -28.78 11.73 -1.91
CA ILE A 117 -29.18 11.85 -0.50
C ILE A 117 -28.04 12.46 0.34
N SER A 118 -26.79 12.22 -0.05
CA SER A 118 -25.62 12.78 0.62
C SER A 118 -25.37 14.26 0.23
N ASP A 119 -25.03 15.07 1.24
CA ASP A 119 -24.54 16.45 1.06
C ASP A 119 -23.03 16.52 0.76
N ALA A 120 -22.36 15.37 0.59
CA ALA A 120 -20.92 15.31 0.37
C ALA A 120 -20.48 15.90 -0.98
N LEU A 121 -21.38 15.95 -1.97
CA LEU A 121 -21.13 16.48 -3.32
C LEU A 121 -22.08 17.63 -3.64
N SER A 122 -21.55 18.69 -4.25
CA SER A 122 -22.38 19.77 -4.77
C SER A 122 -23.33 19.26 -5.87
N PRO A 123 -24.48 19.91 -6.10
CA PRO A 123 -25.39 19.54 -7.20
C PRO A 123 -24.69 19.45 -8.57
N GLU A 124 -23.79 20.40 -8.86
CA GLU A 124 -23.00 20.43 -10.10
C GLU A 124 -22.11 19.20 -10.26
N TYR A 125 -21.35 18.83 -9.21
CA TYR A 125 -20.48 17.65 -9.27
C TYR A 125 -21.26 16.35 -9.32
N ARG A 126 -22.46 16.29 -8.70
CA ARG A 126 -23.35 15.12 -8.81
C ARG A 126 -23.84 14.89 -10.22
N GLU A 127 -24.26 15.96 -10.91
CA GLU A 127 -24.71 15.87 -12.30
C GLU A 127 -23.56 15.47 -13.23
N LEU A 128 -22.40 16.13 -13.10
CA LEU A 128 -21.19 15.80 -13.87
C LEU A 128 -20.80 14.33 -13.70
N LEU A 129 -20.79 13.85 -12.45
CA LEU A 129 -20.45 12.47 -12.13
C LEU A 129 -21.48 11.47 -12.67
N GLY A 130 -22.77 11.80 -12.59
CA GLY A 130 -23.82 10.97 -13.15
C GLY A 130 -23.68 10.81 -14.66
N GLU A 131 -23.38 11.88 -15.37
CA GLU A 131 -23.16 11.82 -16.82
C GLU A 131 -21.93 11.00 -17.17
N PHE A 132 -20.83 11.23 -16.45
CA PHE A 132 -19.61 10.45 -16.61
C PHE A 132 -19.86 8.94 -16.45
N LEU A 133 -20.52 8.51 -15.36
CA LEU A 133 -20.73 7.09 -15.08
C LEU A 133 -21.64 6.42 -16.12
N ARG A 134 -22.71 7.11 -16.56
CA ARG A 134 -23.58 6.61 -17.64
C ARG A 134 -22.79 6.41 -18.94
N GLN A 135 -21.91 7.34 -19.29
CA GLN A 135 -21.08 7.22 -20.49
C GLN A 135 -20.09 6.06 -20.42
N CYS A 136 -19.50 5.80 -19.25
CA CYS A 136 -18.68 4.63 -19.02
C CYS A 136 -19.49 3.33 -19.20
N ASP A 137 -20.69 3.27 -18.63
CA ASP A 137 -21.52 2.05 -18.67
C ASP A 137 -22.02 1.74 -20.09
N LEU A 138 -22.31 2.75 -20.90
CA LEU A 138 -22.58 2.55 -22.33
C LEU A 138 -21.43 1.84 -23.03
N VAL A 139 -20.17 2.13 -22.71
CA VAL A 139 -19.03 1.44 -23.32
C VAL A 139 -18.90 0.01 -22.77
N LYS A 140 -19.07 -0.17 -21.46
CA LYS A 140 -19.00 -1.49 -20.80
C LYS A 140 -20.04 -2.48 -21.32
N PHE A 141 -21.27 -2.01 -21.54
CA PHE A 141 -22.40 -2.87 -21.90
C PHE A 141 -22.73 -2.90 -23.38
N ALA A 142 -22.53 -1.80 -24.14
CA ALA A 142 -22.90 -1.79 -25.56
C ALA A 142 -21.89 -2.50 -26.48
N ARG A 143 -20.78 -3.05 -25.93
CA ARG A 143 -19.65 -3.63 -26.69
C ARG A 143 -19.17 -2.73 -27.83
N ARG A 144 -19.37 -1.41 -27.69
CA ARG A 144 -18.96 -0.43 -28.69
C ARG A 144 -17.53 -0.03 -28.43
N SER A 145 -16.73 -0.09 -29.48
CA SER A 145 -15.46 0.63 -29.55
C SER A 145 -15.73 2.12 -29.26
N ALA A 146 -14.98 2.68 -28.32
CA ALA A 146 -15.02 4.09 -27.96
C ALA A 146 -13.87 4.79 -28.69
N ALA A 147 -14.20 5.66 -29.65
CA ALA A 147 -13.19 6.42 -30.36
C ALA A 147 -12.22 7.12 -29.38
N LEU A 148 -10.94 7.21 -29.75
CA LEU A 148 -9.86 7.80 -28.94
C LEU A 148 -10.26 9.14 -28.30
N LYS A 149 -10.89 10.03 -29.07
CA LYS A 149 -11.41 11.32 -28.59
C LYS A 149 -12.36 11.18 -27.39
N LYS A 150 -13.20 10.15 -27.37
CA LYS A 150 -14.12 9.88 -26.26
C LYS A 150 -13.37 9.39 -25.02
N MET A 151 -12.34 8.56 -25.18
CA MET A 151 -11.48 8.14 -24.08
C MET A 151 -10.78 9.35 -23.45
N GLU A 152 -10.23 10.24 -24.26
CA GLU A 152 -9.59 11.49 -23.82
C GLU A 152 -10.57 12.40 -23.07
N ILE A 153 -11.81 12.55 -23.56
CA ILE A 153 -12.85 13.35 -22.89
C ILE A 153 -13.21 12.74 -21.52
N LEU A 154 -13.42 11.42 -21.45
CA LEU A 154 -13.74 10.75 -20.19
C LEU A 154 -12.59 10.84 -19.19
N PHE A 155 -11.35 10.66 -19.67
CA PHE A 155 -10.15 10.82 -18.86
C PHE A 155 -10.06 12.25 -18.30
N ALA A 156 -10.15 13.26 -19.15
CA ALA A 156 -10.07 14.66 -18.75
C ALA A 156 -11.21 15.05 -17.79
N THR A 157 -12.40 14.48 -17.96
CA THR A 157 -13.53 14.68 -17.05
C THR A 157 -13.22 14.12 -15.67
N ALA A 158 -12.67 12.91 -15.59
CA ALA A 158 -12.28 12.30 -14.32
C ALA A 158 -11.15 13.09 -13.64
N GLU A 159 -10.11 13.47 -14.38
CA GLU A 159 -8.99 14.27 -13.87
C GLU A 159 -9.46 15.63 -13.32
N ARG A 160 -10.30 16.34 -14.10
CA ARG A 160 -10.92 17.59 -13.66
C ARG A 160 -11.71 17.41 -12.36
N PHE A 161 -12.54 16.37 -12.28
CA PHE A 161 -13.34 16.11 -11.08
C PHE A 161 -12.45 15.96 -9.83
N VAL A 162 -11.34 15.21 -9.93
CA VAL A 162 -10.41 15.04 -8.80
C VAL A 162 -9.75 16.37 -8.41
N HIS A 163 -9.29 17.15 -9.37
CA HIS A 163 -8.69 18.45 -9.11
C HIS A 163 -9.67 19.43 -8.45
N ASP A 164 -10.86 19.56 -9.02
CA ASP A 164 -11.90 20.48 -8.57
C ASP A 164 -12.39 20.16 -7.14
N THR A 165 -12.28 18.89 -6.72
CA THR A 165 -12.73 18.41 -5.40
C THR A 165 -11.59 18.17 -4.41
N THR A 166 -10.36 18.54 -4.78
CA THR A 166 -9.21 18.48 -3.89
C THR A 166 -9.42 19.44 -2.71
N PRO A 167 -9.22 19.00 -1.45
CA PRO A 167 -9.31 19.89 -0.30
C PRO A 167 -8.34 21.05 -0.46
N ARG A 168 -8.84 22.29 -0.41
CA ARG A 168 -7.98 23.47 -0.39
C ARG A 168 -7.23 23.46 0.95
N PRO A 169 -5.88 23.57 0.98
CA PRO A 169 -5.17 23.76 2.22
C PRO A 169 -5.79 24.97 2.93
N MET A 170 -6.22 24.81 4.17
CA MET A 170 -6.69 25.93 4.98
C MET A 170 -5.57 26.97 5.00
N ALA A 171 -5.78 28.10 4.32
CA ALA A 171 -4.89 29.25 4.46
C ALA A 171 -4.85 29.58 5.96
N GLU A 172 -3.64 29.59 6.51
CA GLU A 172 -3.34 29.92 7.89
C GLU A 172 -4.14 31.16 8.31
N SER A 173 -5.12 30.96 9.18
CA SER A 173 -5.70 32.05 9.95
C SER A 173 -4.61 32.55 10.89
N THR A 174 -3.72 33.40 10.38
CA THR A 174 -2.89 34.26 11.22
C THR A 174 -3.88 35.04 12.07
N PRO A 175 -3.91 34.87 13.40
CA PRO A 175 -4.67 35.78 14.22
C PRO A 175 -3.98 37.13 14.11
N ALA A 176 -4.63 38.06 13.43
CA ALA A 176 -4.27 39.46 13.49
C ALA A 176 -4.42 39.89 14.96
N ALA A 177 -3.30 39.90 15.68
CA ALA A 177 -3.23 40.46 17.02
C ALA A 177 -3.45 41.97 16.90
N ALA A 178 -4.59 42.40 17.45
CA ALA A 178 -4.90 43.78 17.79
C ALA A 178 -4.13 44.22 19.03
#